data_AF-A0A7K6A318-F1
#
_entry.id   AF-A0A7K6A318-F1
#
_cell.length_a   1.000
_cell.length_b   1.000
_cell.length_c   1.000
_cell.angle_alpha   90.00
_cell.angle_beta   90.00
_cell.angle_gamma   90.00
#
_symmetry.space_group_name_H-M   'P 1'
#
loop_
_entity.id
_entity.type
_entity.pdbx_description
1 polymer ?
#
loop_
_entity_poly.entity_id
_entity_poly.type
_entity_poly.pdbx_seq_one_letter_code
_entity_poly.pdbx_strand_id
1 'polypeptide(L)'
;GQGLGKRQDGIAEAIRVKVKCDTAGVGHDAAEPFTFHWWDHVFNKAAANIAVEAGQDGISVKALSEQGGGISNKKPRKAGGTGDLLYGRFVKSATLTACGEEAVTLPAGSESGEEEEEKLDLSSARR
;
A
#
# COMPACT_ATOMS: atom_id res chain seq x y z
N GLY A 1 -11.17 4.97 -44.39
CA GLY A 1 -10.32 4.87 -45.59
C GLY A 1 -9.21 3.87 -45.32
N GLN A 2 -8.46 3.44 -46.33
CA GLN A 2 -7.25 2.63 -46.13
C GLN A 2 -6.20 3.45 -45.36
N GLY A 3 -5.32 2.76 -44.62
CA GLY A 3 -4.30 3.36 -43.76
C GLY A 3 -3.37 4.32 -44.49
N LEU A 4 -2.75 5.24 -43.75
CA LEU A 4 -1.79 6.21 -44.30
C LEU A 4 -0.46 5.52 -44.74
N GLY A 5 0.28 6.17 -45.64
CA GLY A 5 1.64 5.73 -46.05
C GLY A 5 1.70 5.00 -47.39
N LYS A 6 2.92 4.84 -47.93
CA LYS A 6 3.17 4.31 -49.29
C LYS A 6 2.58 2.92 -49.53
N ARG A 7 2.52 2.08 -48.48
CA ARG A 7 1.96 0.73 -48.51
C ARG A 7 0.55 0.64 -47.89
N GLN A 8 -0.01 1.76 -47.46
CA GLN A 8 -1.29 1.84 -46.75
C GLN A 8 -1.34 1.14 -45.38
N ASP A 9 -0.18 0.89 -44.77
CA ASP A 9 -0.03 0.19 -43.48
C ASP A 9 -0.32 1.09 -42.25
N GLY A 10 -0.60 2.38 -42.45
CA GLY A 10 -0.81 3.33 -41.36
C GLY A 10 -2.12 3.13 -40.61
N ILE A 11 -2.22 3.72 -39.42
CA ILE A 11 -3.43 3.63 -38.60
C ILE A 11 -4.62 4.24 -39.36
N ALA A 12 -5.66 3.43 -39.62
CA ALA A 12 -6.85 3.84 -40.35
C ALA A 12 -7.95 4.45 -39.45
N GLU A 13 -7.87 4.22 -38.14
CA GLU A 13 -8.83 4.72 -37.14
C GLU A 13 -8.20 5.73 -36.19
N ALA A 14 -8.98 6.69 -35.70
CA ALA A 14 -8.45 7.65 -34.72
C ALA A 14 -8.09 6.97 -33.39
N ILE A 15 -6.98 7.39 -32.78
CA ILE A 15 -6.59 6.95 -31.44
C ILE A 15 -7.64 7.45 -30.44
N ARG A 16 -8.18 6.54 -29.63
CA ARG A 16 -9.12 6.86 -28.56
C ARG A 16 -8.37 7.07 -27.26
N VAL A 17 -8.48 8.27 -26.69
CA VAL A 17 -7.94 8.58 -25.37
C VAL A 17 -9.04 8.54 -24.33
N LYS A 18 -8.72 8.05 -23.14
CA LYS A 18 -9.59 8.13 -21.97
C LYS A 18 -9.12 9.27 -21.08
N VAL A 19 -10.01 10.23 -20.80
CA VAL A 19 -9.72 11.29 -19.84
C VAL A 19 -9.89 10.73 -18.43
N LYS A 20 -8.89 10.98 -17.59
CA LYS A 20 -8.91 10.61 -16.18
C LYS A 20 -9.15 11.86 -15.35
N CYS A 21 -10.18 11.82 -14.50
CA CYS A 21 -10.58 12.93 -13.63
C CYS A 21 -10.25 12.66 -12.15
N ASP A 22 -9.62 11.53 -11.83
CA ASP A 22 -9.23 11.15 -10.48
C ASP A 22 -7.71 11.27 -10.27
N THR A 23 -7.29 11.28 -9.01
CA THR A 23 -5.88 11.37 -8.58
C THR A 23 -5.24 10.01 -8.30
N ALA A 24 -5.95 8.91 -8.49
CA ALA A 24 -5.47 7.58 -8.14
C ALA A 24 -4.30 7.16 -9.05
N GLY A 25 -3.34 6.39 -8.54
CA GLY A 25 -2.29 5.80 -9.35
C GLY A 25 -2.75 4.55 -10.12
N VAL A 26 -1.95 4.08 -11.07
CA VAL A 26 -2.10 2.70 -11.58
C VAL A 26 -1.76 1.74 -10.43
N GLY A 27 -2.58 0.70 -10.24
CA GLY A 27 -2.45 -0.22 -9.11
C GLY A 27 -2.97 0.33 -7.77
N HIS A 28 -3.69 1.46 -7.78
CA HIS A 28 -4.38 1.93 -6.58
C HIS A 28 -5.51 0.98 -6.19
N ASP A 29 -5.48 0.49 -4.96
CA ASP A 29 -6.58 -0.24 -4.37
C ASP A 29 -7.68 0.72 -3.89
N ALA A 30 -8.83 0.68 -4.56
CA ALA A 30 -9.99 1.50 -4.21
C ALA A 30 -10.67 1.07 -2.90
N ALA A 31 -10.40 -0.15 -2.41
CA ALA A 31 -10.94 -0.63 -1.15
C ALA A 31 -10.14 -0.14 0.06
N GLU A 32 -8.86 0.22 -0.12
CA GLU A 32 -7.94 0.62 0.97
C GLU A 32 -8.52 1.67 1.94
N PRO A 33 -9.21 2.74 1.48
CA PRO A 33 -9.82 3.73 2.37
C PRO A 33 -10.91 3.17 3.29
N PHE A 34 -11.54 2.06 2.92
CA PHE A 34 -12.62 1.41 3.67
C PHE A 34 -12.12 0.29 4.59
N THR A 35 -10.83 -0.07 4.52
CA THR A 35 -10.23 -1.13 5.35
C THR A 35 -9.91 -0.69 6.78
N PHE A 36 -9.82 0.63 7.02
CA PHE A 36 -9.43 1.17 8.31
C PHE A 36 -10.62 1.63 9.14
N HIS A 37 -10.95 0.82 10.15
CA HIS A 37 -11.93 1.17 11.17
C HIS A 37 -11.28 2.07 12.23
N TRP A 38 -11.20 3.38 11.96
CA TRP A 38 -10.56 4.34 12.88
C TRP A 38 -11.13 4.27 14.31
N TRP A 39 -12.42 3.96 14.46
CA TRP A 39 -13.09 3.85 15.75
C TRP A 39 -12.53 2.68 16.57
N ASP A 40 -12.26 1.54 15.93
CA ASP A 40 -11.73 0.33 16.57
C ASP A 40 -10.30 0.58 17.07
N HIS A 41 -9.49 1.27 16.26
CA HIS A 41 -8.16 1.67 16.66
C HIS A 41 -8.16 2.62 17.87
N VAL A 42 -9.06 3.62 17.90
CA VAL A 42 -9.20 4.52 19.06
C VAL A 42 -9.68 3.78 20.30
N PHE A 43 -10.66 2.89 20.14
CA PHE A 43 -11.19 2.07 21.23
C PHE A 43 -10.11 1.16 21.81
N ASN A 44 -9.42 0.38 20.99
CA ASN A 44 -8.39 -0.56 21.43
C ASN A 44 -7.23 0.19 22.10
N LYS A 45 -6.84 1.35 21.57
CA LYS A 45 -5.80 2.19 22.17
C LYS A 45 -6.23 2.77 23.53
N ALA A 46 -7.48 3.19 23.67
CA ALA A 46 -8.01 3.68 24.94
C ALA A 46 -8.14 2.54 25.96
N ALA A 47 -8.66 1.38 25.55
CA ALA A 47 -8.80 0.20 26.40
C ALA A 47 -7.44 -0.30 26.91
N ALA A 48 -6.42 -0.35 26.04
CA ALA A 48 -5.06 -0.72 26.43
C ALA A 48 -4.40 0.28 27.40
N ASN A 49 -4.90 1.51 27.46
CA ASN A 49 -4.38 2.53 28.40
C ASN A 49 -4.99 2.39 29.81
N ILE A 50 -5.98 1.53 30.01
CA ILE A 50 -6.65 1.37 31.29
C ILE A 50 -6.06 0.14 32.00
N ALA A 51 -5.45 0.36 33.16
CA ALA A 51 -5.03 -0.71 34.07
C ALA A 51 -6.04 -0.84 35.21
N VAL A 52 -6.46 -2.07 35.48
CA VAL A 52 -7.34 -2.42 36.60
C VAL A 52 -6.56 -3.29 37.58
N GLU A 53 -6.38 -2.80 38.80
CA GLU A 53 -5.70 -3.48 39.88
C GLU A 53 -6.72 -3.88 40.96
N ALA A 54 -6.79 -5.17 41.29
CA ALA A 54 -7.60 -5.64 42.41
C ALA A 54 -6.72 -5.69 43.68
N GLY A 55 -6.98 -4.77 44.60
CA GLY A 55 -6.32 -4.69 45.90
C GLY A 55 -7.16 -5.27 47.03
N GLN A 56 -6.57 -5.34 48.23
CA GLN A 56 -7.26 -5.79 49.45
C GLN A 56 -8.46 -4.89 49.82
N ASP A 57 -8.43 -3.61 49.42
CA ASP A 57 -9.49 -2.61 49.66
C ASP A 57 -10.44 -2.42 48.46
N GLY A 58 -10.40 -3.28 47.44
CA GLY A 58 -11.28 -3.24 46.28
C GLY A 58 -10.58 -3.01 44.94
N ILE A 59 -11.33 -2.52 43.95
CA ILE A 59 -10.87 -2.37 42.56
C ILE A 59 -10.38 -0.94 42.33
N SER A 60 -9.13 -0.78 41.89
CA SER A 60 -8.54 0.50 41.48
C SER A 60 -8.36 0.53 39.96
N VAL A 61 -8.71 1.66 39.33
CA VAL A 61 -8.55 1.86 37.89
C VAL A 61 -7.60 3.03 37.67
N LYS A 62 -6.57 2.84 36.86
CA LYS A 62 -5.54 3.85 36.55
C LYS A 62 -5.32 3.93 35.04
N ALA A 63 -5.03 5.14 34.55
CA ALA A 63 -4.51 5.31 33.21
C ALA A 63 -2.98 5.05 33.22
N LEU A 64 -2.49 4.25 32.28
CA LEU A 64 -1.07 3.91 32.17
C LEU A 64 -0.24 5.06 31.58
N SER A 65 -0.85 5.92 30.76
CA SER A 65 -0.27 7.16 30.26
C SER A 65 -1.26 8.32 30.34
N GLU A 66 -0.77 9.50 30.77
CA GLU A 66 -1.53 10.76 30.69
C GLU A 66 -1.52 11.36 29.28
N GLN A 67 -0.56 10.96 28.44
CA GLN A 67 -0.45 11.46 27.08
C GLN A 67 -1.48 10.73 26.22
N GLY A 68 -2.70 11.27 26.17
CA GLY A 68 -3.79 10.79 25.33
C GLY A 68 -3.30 10.62 23.90
N GLY A 69 -3.10 9.37 23.48
CA GLY A 69 -2.38 9.12 22.23
C GLY A 69 -3.19 9.67 21.05
N GLY A 70 -2.49 10.40 20.16
CA GLY A 70 -3.12 11.14 19.06
C GLY A 70 -4.18 10.33 18.30
N ILE A 71 -5.37 10.92 18.19
CA ILE A 71 -6.51 10.35 17.47
C ILE A 71 -6.34 10.72 15.99
N SER A 72 -6.28 9.71 15.13
CA SER A 72 -6.24 9.88 13.67
C SER A 72 -7.40 9.13 13.05
N ASN A 73 -8.13 9.81 12.15
CA ASN A 73 -9.14 9.18 11.30
C ASN A 73 -8.53 8.44 10.10
N LYS A 74 -7.20 8.53 9.91
CA LYS A 74 -6.47 7.87 8.83
C LYS A 74 -5.58 6.75 9.38
N LYS A 75 -5.50 5.67 8.61
CA LYS A 75 -4.59 4.56 8.88
C LYS A 75 -3.15 5.09 8.90
N PRO A 76 -2.35 4.82 9.95
CA PRO A 76 -0.94 5.14 9.92
C PRO A 76 -0.29 4.34 8.78
N ARG A 77 0.24 5.05 7.78
CA ARG A 77 1.03 4.42 6.71
C ARG A 77 2.49 4.49 7.12
N LYS A 78 3.19 3.35 7.13
CA LYS A 78 4.65 3.35 7.08
C LYS A 78 5.04 4.09 5.80
N ALA A 79 5.89 5.11 5.89
CA ALA A 79 6.52 5.65 4.70
C ALA A 79 7.26 4.49 4.05
N GLY A 80 6.74 3.96 2.94
CA GLY A 80 7.43 2.94 2.16
C GLY A 80 8.79 3.51 1.83
N GLY A 81 9.85 2.85 2.30
CA GLY A 81 11.22 3.30 2.11
C GLY A 81 11.58 3.25 0.63
N THR A 82 11.24 4.30 -0.10
CA THR A 82 11.74 4.57 -1.45
C THR A 82 12.20 6.02 -1.47
N GLY A 83 13.18 6.33 -0.62
CA GLY A 83 13.94 7.56 -0.76
C GLY A 83 14.58 7.58 -2.15
N ASP A 84 14.37 8.69 -2.87
CA ASP A 84 15.10 9.11 -4.09
C ASP A 84 15.08 8.24 -5.35
N LEU A 85 14.29 7.17 -5.43
CA LEU A 85 14.19 6.38 -6.66
C LEU A 85 13.12 6.95 -7.60
N LEU A 86 13.56 7.62 -8.67
CA LEU A 86 12.70 8.12 -9.76
C LEU A 86 11.75 7.04 -10.34
N TYR A 87 12.13 5.77 -10.24
CA TYR A 87 11.35 4.61 -10.71
C TYR A 87 11.14 3.53 -9.63
N GLY A 88 11.19 3.88 -8.34
CA GLY A 88 11.16 2.91 -7.23
C GLY A 88 9.91 2.01 -7.14
N ARG A 89 8.92 2.22 -8.00
CA ARG A 89 7.69 1.42 -8.08
C ARG A 89 7.47 0.70 -9.43
N PHE A 90 8.34 0.91 -10.42
CA PHE A 90 8.16 0.33 -11.76
C PHE A 90 9.36 -0.54 -12.14
N VAL A 91 9.08 -1.73 -12.66
CA VAL A 91 10.09 -2.63 -13.25
C VAL A 91 10.23 -2.29 -14.74
N LYS A 92 11.45 -2.04 -15.22
CA LYS A 92 11.72 -1.74 -16.64
C LYS A 92 11.73 -3.06 -17.45
N SER A 93 10.78 -3.23 -18.37
CA SER A 93 10.65 -4.43 -19.20
C SER A 93 11.32 -4.32 -20.57
N ALA A 94 11.18 -3.20 -21.27
CA ALA A 94 11.72 -3.02 -22.63
C ALA A 94 12.02 -1.54 -22.94
N THR A 95 12.83 -1.30 -23.98
CA THR A 95 13.08 0.05 -24.54
C THR A 95 12.70 0.04 -26.02
N LEU A 96 11.82 0.97 -26.43
CA LEU A 96 11.37 1.08 -27.83
C LEU A 96 12.33 2.01 -28.58
N THR A 97 13.02 1.49 -29.60
CA THR A 97 13.91 2.27 -30.48
C THR A 97 13.28 2.45 -31.86
N ALA A 98 13.81 3.37 -32.68
CA ALA A 98 13.29 3.63 -34.02
C ALA A 98 13.30 2.41 -34.96
N CYS A 99 13.99 1.32 -34.59
CA CYS A 99 14.05 0.06 -35.35
C CYS A 99 13.23 -1.09 -34.74
N GLY A 100 12.52 -0.88 -33.62
CA GLY A 100 11.71 -1.91 -32.97
C GLY A 100 11.92 -1.98 -31.46
N GLU A 101 11.33 -3.00 -30.85
CA GLU A 101 11.48 -3.29 -29.42
C GLU A 101 12.81 -4.00 -29.14
N GLU A 102 13.58 -3.50 -28.17
CA GLU A 102 14.71 -4.23 -27.59
C GLU A 102 14.33 -4.68 -26.17
N ALA A 103 14.25 -6.00 -25.99
CA ALA A 103 14.08 -6.62 -24.68
C ALA A 103 15.37 -6.50 -23.87
N VAL A 104 15.26 -6.12 -22.60
CA VAL A 104 16.40 -6.08 -21.69
C VAL A 104 16.61 -7.49 -21.11
N THR A 105 17.75 -8.13 -21.41
CA THR A 105 18.21 -9.31 -20.68
C THR A 105 18.79 -8.89 -19.33
N LEU A 106 18.10 -9.21 -18.24
CA LEU A 106 18.57 -8.94 -16.88
C LEU A 106 19.74 -9.89 -16.52
N PRO A 107 20.79 -9.40 -15.83
CA PRO A 107 21.69 -10.30 -15.12
C PRO A 107 20.93 -10.98 -13.97
N ALA A 108 21.08 -12.29 -13.85
CA ALA A 108 20.52 -13.09 -12.75
C ALA A 108 21.03 -12.54 -11.40
N GLY A 109 20.16 -11.92 -10.62
CA GLY A 109 20.54 -11.40 -9.30
C GLY A 109 19.60 -10.34 -8.76
N SER A 110 18.36 -10.72 -8.44
CA SER A 110 17.62 -10.16 -7.31
C SER A 110 16.46 -11.11 -7.02
N GLU A 111 16.76 -11.98 -6.06
CA GLU A 111 15.89 -12.88 -5.34
C GLU A 111 14.50 -12.28 -5.02
N SER A 112 13.48 -13.09 -5.33
CA SER A 112 12.10 -12.91 -4.91
C SER A 112 12.03 -13.07 -3.39
N GLY A 113 11.92 -11.96 -2.66
CA GLY A 113 11.58 -11.97 -1.24
C GLY A 113 10.11 -12.35 -1.08
N GLU A 114 9.86 -13.60 -0.68
CA GLU A 114 8.56 -14.08 -0.26
C GLU A 114 8.21 -13.36 1.05
N GLU A 115 7.18 -12.53 1.03
CA GLU A 115 6.64 -11.90 2.23
C GLU A 115 5.83 -12.97 2.98
N GLU A 116 6.45 -13.66 3.93
CA GLU A 116 5.74 -14.51 4.88
C GLU A 116 4.74 -13.66 5.66
N GLU A 117 3.45 -13.94 5.48
CA GLU A 117 2.42 -13.41 6.37
C GLU A 117 2.65 -14.01 7.77
N GLU A 118 3.23 -13.22 8.68
CA GLU A 118 3.24 -13.54 10.10
C GLU A 118 1.79 -13.60 10.61
N LYS A 119 1.22 -14.80 10.52
CA LYS A 119 0.03 -15.20 11.24
C LYS A 119 0.36 -15.12 12.73
N LEU A 120 -0.05 -14.01 13.36
CA LEU A 120 0.09 -13.79 14.79
C LEU A 120 -0.60 -14.94 15.56
N ASP A 121 0.20 -15.88 16.05
CA ASP A 121 -0.27 -17.05 16.78
C ASP A 121 -0.65 -16.62 18.20
N LEU A 122 -1.95 -16.44 18.44
CA LEU A 122 -2.52 -15.99 19.72
C LEU A 122 -2.58 -17.11 20.79
N SER A 123 -1.79 -18.18 20.65
CA SER A 123 -1.89 -19.36 21.53
C SER A 123 -1.22 -19.21 22.91
N SER A 124 -0.62 -18.06 23.25
CA SER A 124 0.05 -17.86 24.54
C SER A 124 -0.75 -17.06 25.59
N ALA A 125 -2.04 -16.82 25.41
CA ALA A 125 -2.89 -16.28 26.47
C ALA A 125 -3.42 -17.40 27.37
N ARG A 126 -2.54 -18.08 28.12
CA ARG A 126 -2.98 -18.99 29.18
C ARG A 126 -1.95 -19.19 30.31
N ARG A 127 -1.96 -18.28 31.28
CA ARG A 127 -2.20 -18.50 32.73
C ARG A 127 -1.75 -17.29 33.52
#